data_AF-A0A7C3GEQ6-F1
#
_entry.id   AF-A0A7C3GEQ6-F1
#
_cell.length_a   1.000
_cell.length_b   1.000
_cell.length_c   1.000
_cell.angle_alpha   90.00
_cell.angle_beta   90.00
_cell.angle_gamma   90.00
#
_symmetry.space_group_name_H-M   'P 1'
#
loop_
_entity.id
_entity.type
_entity.pdbx_description
1 polymer ?
#
loop_
_entity_poly.entity_id
_entity_poly.type
_entity_poly.pdbx_seq_one_letter_code
_entity_poly.pdbx_strand_id
1 'polypeptide(L)' 'GFEVVHLTNCLAKAKPACKNHDLDELVKMIEEKTGARVVLGTHDLG' A
#
# COMPACT_ATOMS: atom_id res chain seq x y z
N GLY A 1 -0.34 -4.37 18.39
CA GLY A 1 -0.80 -4.33 16.98
C GLY A 1 0.32 -3.76 16.14
N PHE A 2 0.25 -3.89 14.82
CA PHE A 2 1.16 -3.16 13.93
C PHE A 2 0.84 -1.67 14.01
N GLU A 3 1.84 -0.80 14.20
CA GLU A 3 1.62 0.65 14.28
C GLU A 3 1.62 1.28 12.89
N VAL A 4 2.47 0.77 11.99
CA VAL A 4 2.62 1.25 10.62
C VAL A 4 2.86 0.07 9.67
N VAL A 5 2.23 0.10 8.49
CA VAL A 5 2.46 -0.82 7.36
C VAL A 5 3.06 -0.02 6.21
N HIS A 6 4.24 -0.43 5.75
CA HIS A 6 4.91 0.21 4.61
C HIS A 6 4.68 -0.59 3.33
N LEU A 7 4.05 0.03 2.33
CA LEU A 7 3.90 -0.56 1.00
C LEU A 7 4.99 -0.02 0.08
N THR A 8 5.75 -0.95 -0.52
CA THR A 8 6.91 -0.59 -1.34
C THR A 8 6.49 0.09 -2.64
N ASN A 9 7.38 0.92 -3.20
CA ASN A 9 7.18 1.53 -4.51
C ASN A 9 6.95 0.47 -5.62
N CYS A 10 7.61 -0.69 -5.52
CA CYS A 10 7.43 -1.77 -6.49
C CYS A 10 5.99 -2.29 -6.51
N LEU A 11 5.33 -2.37 -5.35
CA LEU A 11 3.92 -2.75 -5.25
C LEU A 11 3.01 -1.58 -5.68
N ALA A 12 3.22 -0.39 -5.12
CA ALA A 12 2.38 0.78 -5.35
C ALA A 12 2.38 1.27 -6.81
N LYS A 13 3.47 1.02 -7.54
CA LYS A 13 3.67 1.48 -8.93
C LYS A 13 3.74 0.32 -9.93
N ALA A 14 3.37 -0.90 -9.53
CA ALA A 14 3.43 -2.08 -10.38
C ALA A 14 2.68 -1.84 -11.71
N LYS A 15 3.33 -2.18 -12.84
CA LYS A 15 2.73 -2.14 -14.18
C LYS A 15 2.99 -3.45 -14.93
N PRO A 16 2.00 -3.97 -15.69
CA PRO A 16 0.66 -3.42 -15.89
C PRO A 16 -0.21 -3.55 -14.64
N ALA A 17 -1.02 -2.53 -14.35
CA ALA A 17 -1.98 -2.58 -13.25
C ALA A 17 -3.20 -3.44 -13.65
N CYS A 18 -3.72 -4.24 -12.71
CA CYS A 18 -5.00 -4.93 -12.89
C CYS A 18 -6.13 -3.89 -12.82
N LYS A 19 -7.09 -3.94 -13.75
CA LYS A 19 -8.24 -3.00 -13.77
C LYS A 19 -9.12 -3.08 -12.52
N ASN A 20 -9.08 -4.21 -11.82
CA ASN A 20 -9.84 -4.45 -10.59
C ASN A 20 -8.99 -4.19 -9.35
N HIS A 21 -7.77 -3.66 -9.51
CA HIS A 21 -6.91 -3.33 -8.40
C HIS A 21 -6.87 -1.83 -8.20
N ASP A 22 -7.42 -1.40 -7.07
CA ASP A 22 -7.34 -0.03 -6.59
C ASP A 22 -6.43 0.02 -5.36
N LEU A 23 -5.36 0.79 -5.46
CA LEU A 23 -4.37 0.93 -4.39
C LEU A 23 -4.96 1.66 -3.18
N ASP A 24 -5.89 2.60 -3.39
CA ASP A 24 -6.52 3.36 -2.31
C ASP A 24 -7.50 2.48 -1.53
N GLU A 25 -8.22 1.59 -2.21
CA GLU A 25 -9.05 0.58 -1.55
C GLU A 25 -8.21 -0.41 -0.74
N LEU A 26 -7.05 -0.84 -1.27
CA LEU A 26 -6.13 -1.70 -0.54
C LEU A 26 -5.63 -1.02 0.75
N VAL A 27 -5.21 0.24 0.66
CA VAL A 27 -4.78 1.05 1.80
C VAL A 27 -5.88 1.09 2.86
N LYS A 28 -7.08 1.51 2.48
CA LYS A 28 -8.22 1.63 3.38
C LYS A 28 -8.55 0.29 4.06
N MET A 29 -8.55 -0.80 3.29
CA MET A 29 -8.83 -2.14 3.82
C MET A 29 -7.81 -2.56 4.89
N ILE A 30 -6.52 -2.28 4.67
CA ILE A 30 -5.46 -2.62 5.62
C ILE A 30 -5.63 -1.80 6.89
N GLU A 31 -5.85 -0.48 6.78
CA GLU A 31 -6.04 0.40 7.93
C GLU A 31 -7.27 -0.02 8.76
N GLU A 32 -8.41 -0.29 8.12
CA GLU A 32 -9.65 -0.71 8.79
C GLU A 32 -9.51 -2.07 9.50
N LYS A 33 -8.79 -3.02 8.90
CA LYS A 33 -8.66 -4.38 9.46
C LYS A 33 -7.59 -4.49 10.53
N THR A 34 -6.57 -3.65 10.49
CA THR A 34 -5.39 -3.79 11.36
C THR A 34 -5.25 -2.68 12.38
N GLY A 35 -5.87 -1.52 12.15
CA GLY A 35 -5.66 -0.29 12.93
C GLY A 35 -4.27 0.35 12.71
N ALA A 36 -3.46 -0.21 11.80
CA ALA A 36 -2.14 0.31 11.47
C ALA A 36 -2.26 1.41 10.42
N ARG A 37 -1.44 2.46 10.51
CA ARG A 37 -1.35 3.47 9.44
C ARG A 37 -0.61 2.89 8.24
N VAL A 38 -1.09 3.13 7.03
CA VAL A 38 -0.38 2.69 5.81
C VAL A 38 0.45 3.83 5.23
N VAL A 39 1.71 3.55 4.88
CA VAL A 39 2.62 4.48 4.21
C VAL A 39 3.02 3.89 2.87
N LEU A 40 2.64 4.58 1.80
CA LEU A 40 3.01 4.23 0.43
C LEU A 40 4.39 4.77 0.07
N GLY A 41 5.05 4.10 -0.87
CA GLY A 41 6.21 4.63 -1.56
C GLY A 41 7.54 4.48 -0.84
N THR A 42 7.63 3.52 0.09
CA THR A 42 8.92 3.14 0.67
C THR A 42 9.77 2.36 -0.33
N HIS A 43 11.07 2.63 -0.36
CA HIS A 43 12.04 2.36 -1.43
C HIS A 43 12.10 3.49 -2.48
N ASP A 44 12.77 4.58 -2.09
CA ASP A 44 13.34 5.56 -3.01
C ASP A 44 14.53 4.90 -3.72
N LEU A 45 14.26 4.25 -4.85
CA LEU A 45 15.29 3.80 -5.78
C LEU A 45 15.28 4.86 -6.88
N GLY A 46 16.22 5.79 -6.78
CA GLY A 46 16.29 7.06 -7.53
C GLY A 46 16.08 6.96 -9.04
#